data_AF-A0A6M1L1C0-F1
#
_entry.id   AF-A0A6M1L1C0-F1
#
_cell.length_a   1.000
_cell.length_b   1.000
_cell.length_c   1.000
_cell.angle_alpha   90.00
_cell.angle_beta   90.00
_cell.angle_gamma   90.00
#
_symmetry.space_group_name_H-M   'P 1'
#
loop_
_entity.id
_entity.type
_entity.pdbx_description
1 polymer ?
#
loop_
_entity_poly.entity_id
_entity_poly.type
_entity_poly.pdbx_seq_one_letter_code
_entity_poly.pdbx_strand_id
1 'polypeptide(L)'
;MPMSVDLSSPASRREALRMVDVGDPRPHHGMLRELFDLERDWREGPDGGESDEYEQIYVAAFLLFLIGDPADSCRLYAAKFRTGDMDLGTGFDAQAIFGAGRHETLRWLSENGYTDEHAQLSEWLLHAEDPKIEDWARHMRTYFYSPQGALLLDEL
;
A
#
# COMPACT_ATOMS: atom_id res chain seq x y z
N MET A 1 -17.23 -10.52 -17.36
CA MET A 1 -17.58 -9.21 -16.78
C MET A 1 -17.05 -9.24 -15.36
N PRO A 2 -16.02 -8.46 -15.00
CA PRO A 2 -15.65 -8.35 -13.59
C PRO A 2 -16.87 -7.80 -12.84
N MET A 3 -17.23 -8.42 -11.73
CA MET A 3 -18.28 -7.92 -10.85
C MET A 3 -17.87 -6.53 -10.35
N SER A 4 -18.78 -5.56 -10.46
CA SER A 4 -18.60 -4.27 -9.79
C SER A 4 -18.63 -4.54 -8.29
N VAL A 5 -17.51 -4.33 -7.62
CA VAL A 5 -17.41 -4.42 -6.16
C VAL A 5 -17.82 -3.06 -5.60
N ASP A 6 -18.62 -3.05 -4.54
CA ASP A 6 -18.93 -1.81 -3.82
C ASP A 6 -17.72 -1.43 -2.94
N LEU A 7 -17.24 -0.20 -3.07
CA LEU A 7 -16.14 0.36 -2.28
C LEU A 7 -16.58 1.60 -1.49
N SER A 8 -17.89 1.87 -1.41
CA SER A 8 -18.44 3.12 -0.86
C SER A 8 -18.34 3.24 0.66
N SER A 9 -18.11 2.13 1.39
CA SER A 9 -17.98 2.12 2.84
C SER A 9 -16.71 1.39 3.29
N PRO A 10 -16.13 1.71 4.46
CA PRO A 10 -15.01 0.96 5.04
C PRO A 10 -15.30 -0.55 5.14
N ALA A 11 -16.51 -0.94 5.54
CA ALA A 11 -16.93 -2.34 5.57
C ALA A 11 -16.88 -2.99 4.18
N SER A 12 -17.42 -2.32 3.14
CA SER A 12 -17.40 -2.83 1.78
C SER A 12 -15.96 -2.94 1.23
N ARG A 13 -15.09 -1.99 1.56
CA ARG A 13 -13.66 -2.02 1.20
C ARG A 13 -12.93 -3.18 1.89
N ARG A 14 -13.26 -3.49 3.15
CA ARG A 14 -12.70 -4.65 3.86
C ARG A 14 -13.10 -5.97 3.20
N GLU A 15 -14.36 -6.12 2.83
CA GLU A 15 -14.84 -7.28 2.08
C GLU A 15 -14.15 -7.40 0.71
N ALA A 16 -13.91 -6.27 0.05
CA ALA A 16 -13.15 -6.24 -1.20
C ALA A 16 -11.73 -6.78 -1.04
N LEU A 17 -11.03 -6.42 0.05
CA LEU A 17 -9.70 -6.96 0.36
C LEU A 17 -9.73 -8.47 0.62
N ARG A 18 -10.78 -8.99 1.27
CA ARG A 18 -10.93 -10.44 1.55
C ARG A 18 -11.08 -11.29 0.28
N MET A 19 -11.54 -10.69 -0.83
CA MET A 19 -11.65 -11.40 -2.12
C MET A 19 -10.31 -11.57 -2.84
N VAL A 20 -9.26 -10.83 -2.44
CA VAL A 20 -7.98 -10.83 -3.14
C VAL A 20 -7.12 -11.99 -2.65
N ASP A 21 -6.73 -12.87 -3.59
CA ASP A 21 -5.69 -13.88 -3.32
C ASP A 21 -4.33 -13.19 -3.18
N VAL A 22 -3.76 -13.22 -1.98
CA VAL A 22 -2.43 -12.69 -1.69
C VAL A 22 -1.31 -13.39 -2.48
N GLY A 23 -1.55 -14.61 -2.97
CA GLY A 23 -0.63 -15.33 -3.85
C GLY A 23 -0.62 -14.79 -5.29
N ASP A 24 -1.70 -14.17 -5.74
CA ASP A 24 -1.79 -13.52 -7.05
C ASP A 24 -2.78 -12.33 -7.04
N PRO A 25 -2.36 -11.14 -6.56
CA PRO A 25 -3.23 -9.97 -6.46
C PRO A 25 -3.47 -9.25 -7.80
N ARG A 26 -2.72 -9.58 -8.86
CA ARG A 26 -2.74 -8.87 -10.15
C ARG A 26 -4.12 -8.75 -10.81
N PRO A 27 -5.01 -9.75 -10.76
CA PRO A 27 -6.36 -9.62 -11.33
C PRO A 27 -7.17 -8.47 -10.72
N HIS A 28 -6.83 -8.04 -9.50
CA HIS A 28 -7.53 -7.00 -8.74
C HIS A 28 -6.78 -5.66 -8.73
N HIS A 29 -5.74 -5.48 -9.55
CA HIS A 29 -4.87 -4.30 -9.49
C HIS A 29 -5.61 -2.95 -9.56
N GLY A 30 -6.56 -2.82 -10.49
CA GLY A 30 -7.36 -1.60 -10.62
C GLY A 30 -8.20 -1.30 -9.38
N MET A 31 -8.84 -2.33 -8.81
CA MET A 31 -9.63 -2.22 -7.58
C MET A 31 -8.74 -1.86 -6.38
N LEU A 32 -7.53 -2.42 -6.28
CA LEU A 32 -6.58 -2.14 -5.20
C LEU A 32 -6.08 -0.70 -5.23
N ARG A 33 -5.86 -0.13 -6.42
CA ARG A 33 -5.53 1.29 -6.58
C ARG A 33 -6.66 2.18 -6.09
N GLU A 34 -7.88 1.89 -6.52
CA GLU A 34 -9.08 2.64 -6.11
C GLU A 34 -9.31 2.55 -4.60
N LEU A 35 -9.19 1.36 -4.03
CA LEU A 35 -9.33 1.15 -2.59
C LEU A 35 -8.26 1.92 -1.81
N PHE A 36 -7.00 1.89 -2.24
CA PHE A 36 -5.94 2.65 -1.60
C PHE A 36 -6.22 4.16 -1.61
N ASP A 37 -6.66 4.70 -2.74
CA ASP A 37 -7.00 6.12 -2.87
C ASP A 37 -8.17 6.49 -1.95
N LEU A 38 -9.22 5.67 -1.92
CA LEU A 38 -10.39 5.88 -1.04
C LEU A 38 -10.05 5.79 0.45
N GLU A 39 -9.17 4.88 0.85
CA GLU A 39 -8.71 4.74 2.24
C GLU A 39 -7.81 5.91 2.65
N ARG A 40 -6.99 6.42 1.73
CA ARG A 40 -6.17 7.61 1.98
C ARG A 40 -7.03 8.86 2.13
N ASP A 41 -7.93 9.10 1.18
CA ASP A 41 -8.82 10.27 1.19
C ASP A 41 -9.70 10.29 2.45
N TRP A 42 -10.18 9.12 2.87
CA TRP A 42 -10.99 8.98 4.08
C TRP A 42 -10.22 9.37 5.35
N ARG A 43 -8.91 9.05 5.45
CA ARG A 43 -8.05 9.43 6.58
C ARG A 43 -7.69 10.90 6.60
N GLU A 44 -7.40 11.45 5.43
CA GLU A 44 -7.09 12.88 5.30
C GLU A 44 -8.36 13.76 5.44
N GLY A 45 -9.54 13.13 5.50
CA GLY A 45 -10.84 13.76 5.70
C GLY A 45 -11.18 14.12 7.15
N PRO A 46 -12.23 14.92 7.37
CA PRO A 46 -12.64 15.40 8.69
C PRO A 46 -13.21 14.30 9.60
N ASP A 47 -13.60 13.17 9.04
CA ASP A 47 -14.25 12.04 9.70
C ASP A 47 -13.29 10.86 9.91
N GLY A 48 -11.98 11.12 10.08
CA GLY A 48 -10.96 10.09 10.29
C GLY A 48 -11.39 9.10 11.39
N GLY A 49 -11.66 7.86 10.99
CA GLY A 49 -12.48 6.95 11.80
C GLY A 49 -11.75 6.18 12.89
N GLU A 50 -12.48 5.23 13.46
CA GLU A 50 -12.09 4.49 14.65
C GLU A 50 -11.03 3.41 14.35
N SER A 51 -10.38 2.93 15.43
CA SER A 51 -9.11 2.19 15.46
C SER A 51 -8.99 1.00 14.49
N ASP A 52 -10.07 0.28 14.18
CA ASP A 52 -9.97 -0.97 13.43
C ASP A 52 -9.99 -0.75 11.91
N GLU A 53 -10.58 0.34 11.42
CA GLU A 53 -10.57 0.73 9.99
C GLU A 53 -9.15 1.09 9.51
N TYR A 54 -8.24 1.28 10.48
CA TYR A 54 -6.86 1.69 10.30
C TYR A 54 -5.98 0.72 9.50
N GLU A 55 -6.32 -0.56 9.39
CA GLU A 55 -5.40 -1.51 8.77
C GLU A 55 -5.55 -1.64 7.24
N GLN A 56 -6.67 -1.16 6.68
CA GLN A 56 -7.03 -1.40 5.28
C GLN A 56 -6.06 -0.78 4.28
N ILE A 57 -5.59 0.45 4.54
CA ILE A 57 -4.63 1.12 3.66
C ILE A 57 -3.28 0.38 3.60
N TYR A 58 -2.86 -0.24 4.72
CA TYR A 58 -1.62 -0.99 4.81
C TYR A 58 -1.72 -2.33 4.08
N VAL A 59 -2.88 -2.99 4.18
CA VAL A 59 -3.17 -4.19 3.39
C VAL A 59 -3.16 -3.87 1.89
N ALA A 60 -3.83 -2.79 1.49
CA ALA A 60 -3.86 -2.34 0.10
C ALA A 60 -2.44 -2.02 -0.42
N ALA A 61 -1.65 -1.29 0.36
CA ALA A 61 -0.25 -0.99 0.06
C ALA A 61 0.59 -2.25 -0.12
N PHE A 62 0.42 -3.24 0.77
CA PHE A 62 1.14 -4.50 0.70
C PHE A 62 0.74 -5.31 -0.55
N LEU A 63 -0.53 -5.34 -0.91
CA LEU A 63 -0.98 -6.02 -2.13
C LEU A 63 -0.47 -5.32 -3.39
N LEU A 64 -0.46 -3.98 -3.44
CA LEU A 64 0.16 -3.22 -4.53
C LEU A 64 1.67 -3.47 -4.61
N PHE A 65 2.34 -3.57 -3.46
CA PHE A 65 3.75 -3.96 -3.38
C PHE A 65 3.98 -5.34 -4.02
N LEU A 66 3.13 -6.33 -3.72
CA LEU A 66 3.24 -7.68 -4.31
C LEU A 66 2.99 -7.70 -5.82
N ILE A 67 2.15 -6.80 -6.34
CA ILE A 67 1.95 -6.64 -7.79
C ILE A 67 3.23 -6.12 -8.44
N GLY A 68 3.91 -5.17 -7.79
CA GLY A 68 5.20 -4.66 -8.23
C GLY A 68 5.15 -3.80 -9.49
N ASP A 69 4.03 -3.12 -9.76
CA ASP A 69 3.98 -2.12 -10.82
C ASP A 69 4.67 -0.82 -10.33
N PRO A 70 5.76 -0.37 -10.97
CA PRO A 70 6.47 0.84 -10.55
C PRO A 70 5.61 2.11 -10.65
N ALA A 71 4.52 2.10 -11.44
CA ALA A 71 3.58 3.23 -11.48
C ALA A 71 2.82 3.43 -10.16
N ASP A 72 2.76 2.41 -9.28
CA ASP A 72 2.19 2.53 -7.94
C ASP A 72 3.09 3.27 -6.96
N SER A 73 4.39 3.34 -7.23
CA SER A 73 5.37 3.94 -6.33
C SER A 73 5.05 5.42 -6.04
N CYS A 74 4.53 6.18 -7.00
CA CYS A 74 4.13 7.58 -6.77
C CYS A 74 2.95 7.68 -5.78
N ARG A 75 1.98 6.77 -5.89
CA ARG A 75 0.80 6.73 -5.01
C ARG A 75 1.20 6.38 -3.58
N LEU A 76 2.04 5.37 -3.42
CA LEU A 76 2.56 4.94 -2.11
C LEU A 76 3.50 5.97 -1.50
N TYR A 77 4.33 6.64 -2.31
CA TYR A 77 5.16 7.75 -1.88
C TYR A 77 4.34 8.89 -1.30
N ALA A 78 3.26 9.27 -1.97
CA ALA A 78 2.41 10.37 -1.51
C ALA A 78 1.77 10.06 -0.15
N ALA A 79 1.34 8.81 0.09
CA ALA A 79 0.81 8.41 1.40
C ALA A 79 1.86 8.49 2.53
N LYS A 80 3.14 8.22 2.25
CA LYS A 80 4.21 8.32 3.26
C LYS A 80 4.69 9.75 3.48
N PHE A 81 5.01 10.45 2.40
CA PHE A 81 5.79 11.70 2.46
C PHE A 81 4.98 12.95 2.12
N ARG A 82 3.74 12.79 1.65
CA ARG A 82 2.84 13.91 1.27
C ARG A 82 1.45 13.75 1.88
N THR A 83 1.42 13.36 3.14
CA THR A 83 0.20 13.24 3.95
C THR A 83 0.20 14.26 5.08
N GLY A 84 -0.99 14.73 5.47
CA GLY A 84 -1.20 15.47 6.71
C GLY A 84 -1.48 14.58 7.92
N ASP A 85 -1.68 13.28 7.69
CA ASP A 85 -1.96 12.27 8.70
C ASP A 85 -0.66 11.80 9.36
N MET A 86 -0.56 12.00 10.68
CA MET A 86 0.65 11.69 11.46
C MET A 86 0.94 10.19 11.48
N ASP A 87 -0.10 9.37 11.45
CA ASP A 87 0.01 7.93 11.55
C ASP A 87 0.52 7.32 10.25
N LEU A 88 0.06 7.80 9.08
CA LEU A 88 0.66 7.46 7.80
C LEU A 88 2.08 8.01 7.69
N GLY A 89 2.29 9.27 8.08
CA GLY A 89 3.62 9.89 8.07
C GLY A 89 4.65 9.11 8.90
N THR A 90 4.22 8.50 10.00
CA THR A 90 5.08 7.76 10.93
C THR A 90 5.10 6.26 10.63
N GLY A 91 3.92 5.62 10.64
CA GLY A 91 3.72 4.17 10.58
C GLY A 91 3.66 3.54 9.19
N PHE A 92 3.51 4.33 8.12
CA PHE A 92 3.60 3.77 6.77
C PHE A 92 5.06 3.51 6.39
N ASP A 93 5.43 2.26 6.15
CA ASP A 93 6.83 1.93 5.84
C ASP A 93 7.20 2.30 4.41
N ALA A 94 8.33 3.00 4.23
CA ALA A 94 8.82 3.41 2.91
C ALA A 94 9.18 2.21 2.01
N GLN A 95 9.42 1.03 2.61
CA GLN A 95 9.64 -0.23 1.92
C GLN A 95 8.49 -0.59 0.96
N ALA A 96 7.25 -0.23 1.29
CA ALA A 96 6.07 -0.48 0.45
C ALA A 96 6.19 0.15 -0.94
N ILE A 97 6.93 1.25 -1.07
CA ILE A 97 7.10 2.00 -2.32
C ILE A 97 7.89 1.20 -3.37
N PHE A 98 8.67 0.22 -2.94
CA PHE A 98 9.63 -0.52 -3.77
C PHE A 98 9.13 -1.89 -4.23
N GLY A 99 7.82 -2.05 -4.49
CA GLY A 99 7.24 -3.32 -4.98
C GLY A 99 7.87 -3.86 -6.26
N ALA A 100 8.23 -2.96 -7.18
CA ALA A 100 8.94 -3.32 -8.41
C ALA A 100 10.43 -3.67 -8.18
N GLY A 101 10.92 -3.47 -6.95
CA GLY A 101 12.33 -3.51 -6.60
C GLY A 101 13.01 -2.15 -6.75
N ARG A 102 14.09 -1.93 -5.98
CA ARG A 102 14.79 -0.63 -5.88
C ARG A 102 15.16 -0.02 -7.23
N HIS A 103 15.81 -0.81 -8.09
CA HIS A 103 16.31 -0.33 -9.37
C HIS A 103 15.17 0.03 -10.33
N GLU A 104 14.16 -0.85 -10.45
CA GLU A 104 13.01 -0.67 -11.33
C GLU A 104 12.18 0.55 -10.91
N THR A 105 11.88 0.68 -9.62
CA THR A 105 11.16 1.82 -9.04
C THR A 105 11.89 3.14 -9.31
N LEU A 106 13.19 3.22 -8.97
CA LEU A 106 13.95 4.47 -9.17
C LEU A 106 14.07 4.84 -10.66
N ARG A 107 14.35 3.85 -11.52
CA ARG A 107 14.41 4.08 -12.97
C ARG A 107 13.09 4.64 -13.49
N TRP A 108 11.97 4.02 -13.14
CA TRP A 108 10.65 4.45 -13.60
C TRP A 108 10.32 5.87 -13.11
N LEU A 109 10.60 6.20 -11.85
CA LEU A 109 10.38 7.54 -11.30
C LEU A 109 11.18 8.59 -12.09
N SER A 110 12.46 8.32 -12.34
CA SER A 110 13.32 9.20 -13.13
C SER A 110 12.83 9.38 -14.56
N GLU A 111 12.38 8.30 -15.23
CA GLU A 111 11.92 8.33 -16.62
C GLU A 111 10.55 9.01 -16.79
N ASN A 112 9.74 9.06 -15.74
CA ASN A 112 8.36 9.61 -15.77
C ASN A 112 8.24 10.99 -15.11
N GLY A 113 9.36 11.65 -14.80
CA GLY A 113 9.38 13.04 -14.32
C GLY A 113 9.22 13.23 -12.81
N TYR A 114 9.23 12.16 -12.02
CA TYR A 114 9.16 12.19 -10.56
C TYR A 114 10.54 12.41 -9.92
N THR A 115 11.15 13.55 -10.25
CA THR A 115 12.56 13.85 -9.92
C THR A 115 12.76 14.00 -8.42
N ASP A 116 11.82 14.65 -7.72
CA ASP A 116 11.90 14.88 -6.28
C ASP A 116 11.71 13.57 -5.51
N GLU A 117 10.74 12.75 -5.91
CA GLU A 117 10.48 11.43 -5.33
C GLU A 117 11.68 10.51 -5.52
N HIS A 118 12.26 10.51 -6.73
CA HIS A 118 13.48 9.77 -7.02
C HIS A 118 14.63 10.20 -6.10
N ALA A 119 14.86 11.51 -5.95
CA ALA A 119 15.94 12.04 -5.11
C ALA A 119 15.74 11.64 -3.64
N GLN A 120 14.55 11.86 -3.09
CA GLN A 120 14.21 11.55 -1.70
C GLN A 120 14.34 10.05 -1.40
N LEU A 121 13.85 9.18 -2.28
CA LEU A 121 13.94 7.73 -2.11
C LEU A 121 15.37 7.21 -2.28
N SER A 122 16.15 7.84 -3.17
CA SER A 122 17.57 7.53 -3.32
C SER A 122 18.35 7.86 -2.05
N GLU A 123 18.09 9.04 -1.46
CA GLU A 123 18.67 9.44 -0.17
C GLU A 123 18.22 8.51 0.96
N TRP A 124 16.93 8.18 1.04
CA TRP A 124 16.42 7.24 2.03
C TRP A 124 17.15 5.89 1.96
N LEU A 125 17.39 5.36 0.76
CA LEU A 125 18.13 4.10 0.57
C LEU A 125 19.60 4.15 1.02
N LEU A 126 20.23 5.33 1.07
CA LEU A 126 21.60 5.49 1.57
C LEU A 126 21.66 5.45 3.11
N HIS A 127 20.58 5.84 3.77
CA HIS A 127 20.51 6.00 5.22
C HIS A 127 19.64 4.95 5.92
N ALA A 128 18.86 4.18 5.16
CA ALA A 128 18.04 3.11 5.69
C ALA A 128 18.92 1.98 6.24
N GLU A 129 19.12 1.99 7.55
CA GLU A 129 19.45 0.79 8.32
C GLU A 129 18.18 -0.09 8.36
N ASP A 130 18.36 -1.42 8.37
CA ASP A 130 17.33 -2.47 8.36
C ASP A 130 15.93 -2.11 8.95
N PRO A 131 14.81 -2.68 8.43
CA PRO A 131 14.75 -3.94 7.68
C PRO A 131 14.85 -3.77 6.16
N LYS A 132 15.49 -4.76 5.52
CA LYS A 132 15.46 -4.94 4.07
C LYS A 132 14.01 -5.09 3.59
N ILE A 133 13.77 -4.69 2.34
CA ILE A 133 12.44 -4.71 1.71
C ILE A 133 11.82 -6.11 1.79
N GLU A 134 12.64 -7.15 1.64
CA GLU A 134 12.21 -8.55 1.69
C GLU A 134 11.80 -9.00 3.10
N ASP A 135 12.46 -8.48 4.12
CA ASP A 135 12.15 -8.78 5.51
C ASP A 135 10.87 -8.07 5.95
N TRP A 136 10.70 -6.82 5.51
CA TRP A 136 9.45 -6.09 5.64
C TRP A 136 8.29 -6.82 4.95
N ALA A 137 8.45 -7.24 3.70
CA ALA A 137 7.41 -7.95 2.97
C ALA A 137 7.01 -9.27 3.65
N ARG A 138 7.99 -10.00 4.20
CA ARG A 138 7.74 -11.22 4.98
C ARG A 138 6.95 -10.91 6.25
N HIS A 139 7.33 -9.85 6.97
CA HIS A 139 6.62 -9.41 8.17
C HIS A 139 5.16 -9.07 7.86
N MET A 140 4.92 -8.22 6.85
CA MET A 140 3.58 -7.82 6.43
C MET A 140 2.71 -9.02 6.01
N ARG A 141 3.30 -10.00 5.29
CA ARG A 141 2.61 -11.23 4.93
C ARG A 141 2.16 -12.03 6.15
N THR A 142 2.97 -12.10 7.20
CA THR A 142 2.64 -12.83 8.43
C THR A 142 1.74 -12.05 9.37
N TYR A 143 1.77 -10.72 9.30
CA TYR A 143 0.95 -9.84 10.11
C TYR A 143 -0.51 -9.87 9.62
N PHE A 144 -0.73 -9.64 8.32
CA PHE A 144 -2.09 -9.53 7.78
C PHE A 144 -2.72 -10.83 7.32
N TYR A 145 -1.96 -11.91 7.10
CA TYR A 145 -2.51 -13.10 6.48
C TYR A 145 -2.11 -14.38 7.19
N SER A 146 -3.05 -15.32 7.24
CA SER A 146 -2.80 -16.68 7.71
C SER A 146 -1.79 -17.40 6.80
N PRO A 147 -1.20 -18.52 7.27
CA PRO A 147 -0.38 -19.38 6.42
C PRO A 147 -1.12 -19.88 5.17
N GLN A 148 -2.44 -19.99 5.24
CA GLN A 148 -3.31 -20.40 4.12
C GLN A 148 -3.69 -19.23 3.19
N GLY A 149 -3.28 -18.00 3.51
CA GLY A 149 -3.56 -16.81 2.69
C GLY A 149 -4.88 -16.12 2.97
N ALA A 150 -5.56 -16.47 4.08
CA ALA A 150 -6.75 -15.74 4.51
C ALA A 150 -6.36 -14.43 5.21
N LEU A 151 -7.03 -13.32 4.86
CA LEU A 151 -6.83 -12.02 5.49
C LEU A 151 -7.32 -12.05 6.95
N LEU A 152 -6.48 -11.55 7.87
CA LEU A 152 -6.66 -11.56 9.33
C LEU A 152 -7.01 -10.15 9.84
N LEU A 153 -8.01 -9.52 9.23
CA LEU A 153 -8.64 -8.32 9.79
C LEU A 153 -9.91 -8.74 10.52
N ASP A 154 -10.18 -8.14 11.68
CA ASP A 154 -11.45 -8.30 12.39
C ASP A 154 -12.63 -7.81 11.54
N GLU A 155 -13.84 -8.23 11.88
CA GLU A 155 -15.06 -7.66 11.29
C GLU A 155 -15.25 -6.23 11.80
N LEU A 156 -15.74 -5.32 10.93
CA LEU A 156 -16.11 -3.94 11.28
C LEU A 156 -17.55 -3.89 11.80
#